data_AF-A0A9X4AZQ7-F1
#
_entry.id   AF-A0A9X4AZQ7-F1
#
_cell.length_a   1.000
_cell.length_b   1.000
_cell.length_c   1.000
_cell.angle_alpha   90.00
_cell.angle_beta   90.00
_cell.angle_gamma   90.00
#
_symmetry.space_group_name_H-M   'P 1'
#
loop_
_entity.id
_entity.type
_entity.pdbx_description
1 polymer ?
#
loop_
_entity_poly.entity_id
_entity_poly.type
_entity_poly.pdbx_seq_one_letter_code
_entity_poly.pdbx_strand_id
1 'polypeptide(L)'
;MISGREDPFPAVAVRDLIGIVRAMYAAAKLSGAGRAELQRIERVGRDLASALELAQRSGPNTIGASAAWKRAEEAALRAGDLVDALTPAEPLMHAARARIAGKAVGEGKKKASAR
;
A
#
# COMPACT_ATOMS: atom_id res chain seq x y z
N MET A 1 -21.01 22.83 -9.62
CA MET A 1 -21.80 21.74 -9.03
C MET A 1 -20.82 20.66 -8.63
N ILE A 2 -20.70 20.36 -7.33
CA ILE A 2 -19.98 19.17 -6.88
C ILE A 2 -20.90 18.02 -7.28
N SER A 3 -20.58 17.32 -8.38
CA SER A 3 -21.26 16.07 -8.72
C SER A 3 -20.86 15.07 -7.64
N GLY A 4 -21.68 14.97 -6.60
CA GLY A 4 -21.46 14.04 -5.51
C GLY A 4 -21.56 12.64 -6.08
N ARG A 5 -20.46 11.89 -6.05
CA ARG A 5 -20.55 10.44 -6.24
C ARG A 5 -21.51 9.91 -5.19
N GLU A 6 -22.60 9.29 -5.61
CA GLU A 6 -23.60 8.72 -4.69
C GLU A 6 -23.04 7.51 -3.93
N ASP A 7 -22.04 6.86 -4.50
CA ASP A 7 -21.40 5.71 -3.90
C ASP A 7 -20.61 6.06 -2.63
N PRO A 8 -20.69 5.23 -1.58
CA PRO A 8 -19.87 5.40 -0.40
C PRO A 8 -18.38 5.25 -0.73
N PHE A 9 -17.54 5.99 -0.01
CA PHE A 9 -16.09 5.87 -0.16
C PHE A 9 -15.63 4.41 0.06
N PRO A 10 -14.78 3.85 -0.83
CA PRO A 10 -14.49 2.42 -0.86
C PRO A 10 -13.39 2.06 0.16
N ALA A 11 -13.69 2.28 1.45
CA ALA A 11 -12.71 2.20 2.52
C ALA A 11 -12.04 0.82 2.66
N VAL A 12 -12.78 -0.26 2.37
CA VAL A 12 -12.23 -1.62 2.39
C VAL A 12 -11.20 -1.80 1.28
N ALA A 13 -11.55 -1.48 0.03
CA ALA A 13 -10.62 -1.59 -1.09
C ALA A 13 -9.36 -0.73 -0.91
N VAL A 14 -9.49 0.49 -0.38
CA VAL A 14 -8.32 1.34 -0.07
C VAL A 14 -7.44 0.70 1.00
N ARG A 15 -8.01 0.08 2.04
CA ARG A 15 -7.24 -0.65 3.07
C ARG A 15 -6.52 -1.87 2.48
N ASP A 16 -7.18 -2.63 1.62
CA ASP A 16 -6.59 -3.80 0.96
C ASP A 16 -5.39 -3.38 0.10
N LEU A 17 -5.54 -2.30 -0.67
CA LEU A 17 -4.45 -1.76 -1.49
C LEU A 17 -3.29 -1.22 -0.65
N ILE A 18 -3.55 -0.61 0.52
CA ILE A 18 -2.51 -0.27 1.50
C ILE A 18 -1.77 -1.53 1.96
N GLY A 19 -2.49 -2.64 2.17
CA GLY A 19 -1.91 -3.95 2.49
C GLY A 19 -0.97 -4.46 1.40
N ILE A 20 -1.41 -4.41 0.14
CA ILE A 20 -0.62 -4.81 -1.03
C ILE A 20 0.64 -3.96 -1.15
N VAL A 21 0.53 -2.62 -1.11
CA VAL A 21 1.67 -1.70 -1.22
C VAL A 21 2.69 -1.92 -0.10
N ARG A 22 2.24 -2.26 1.12
CA ARG A 22 3.14 -2.63 2.23
C ARG A 22 3.86 -3.96 1.96
N ALA A 23 3.18 -4.96 1.42
CA ALA A 23 3.80 -6.22 1.03
C ALA A 23 4.83 -6.01 -0.08
N MET A 24 4.52 -5.17 -1.08
CA MET A 24 5.45 -4.77 -2.15
C MET A 24 6.69 -4.08 -1.58
N TYR A 25 6.52 -3.11 -0.68
CA TYR A 25 7.65 -2.43 -0.05
C TYR A 25 8.57 -3.41 0.69
N ALA A 26 7.98 -4.33 1.47
CA ALA A 26 8.73 -5.34 2.21
C ALA A 26 9.47 -6.31 1.27
N ALA A 27 8.80 -6.78 0.21
CA ALA A 27 9.40 -7.64 -0.81
C ALA A 27 10.55 -6.93 -1.53
N ALA A 28 10.33 -5.71 -2.03
CA ALA A 28 11.34 -4.89 -2.69
C ALA A 28 12.55 -4.65 -1.79
N LYS A 29 12.32 -4.32 -0.50
CA LYS A 29 13.40 -4.15 0.49
C LYS A 29 14.21 -5.42 0.71
N LEU A 30 13.56 -6.59 0.78
CA LEU A 30 14.24 -7.88 0.91
C LEU A 30 15.04 -8.25 -0.34
N SER A 31 14.56 -7.86 -1.52
CA SER A 31 15.23 -8.03 -2.80
C SER A 31 16.36 -7.02 -3.06
N GLY A 32 16.61 -6.08 -2.14
CA GLY A 32 17.69 -5.10 -2.26
C GLY A 32 17.35 -3.89 -3.14
N ALA A 33 16.07 -3.56 -3.29
CA ALA A 33 15.62 -2.38 -4.03
C ALA A 33 16.30 -1.09 -3.53
N GLY A 34 16.62 -0.21 -4.47
CA GLY A 34 17.28 1.06 -4.17
C GLY A 34 16.38 2.04 -3.40
N ARG A 35 17.00 3.04 -2.76
CA ARG A 35 16.28 4.06 -1.97
C ARG A 35 15.18 4.76 -2.75
N ALA A 36 15.44 5.12 -4.01
CA ALA A 36 14.46 5.82 -4.85
C ALA A 36 13.21 4.97 -5.10
N GLU A 37 13.38 3.67 -5.35
CA GLU A 37 12.29 2.73 -5.57
C GLU A 37 11.46 2.55 -4.30
N LEU A 38 12.11 2.31 -3.16
CA LEU A 38 11.44 2.20 -1.88
C LEU A 38 10.64 3.47 -1.53
N GLN A 39 11.19 4.66 -1.82
CA GLN A 39 10.50 5.92 -1.63
C GLN A 39 9.27 6.09 -2.54
N ARG A 40 9.32 5.58 -3.79
CA ARG A 40 8.16 5.57 -4.69
C ARG A 40 7.03 4.72 -4.12
N ILE A 41 7.31 3.50 -3.70
CA ILE A 41 6.31 2.59 -3.10
C ILE A 41 5.73 3.21 -1.82
N GLU A 42 6.59 3.74 -0.95
CA GLU A 42 6.17 4.35 0.30
C GLU A 42 5.26 5.58 0.08
N ARG A 43 5.55 6.40 -0.93
CA ARG A 43 4.72 7.56 -1.28
C ARG A 43 3.30 7.16 -1.65
N VAL A 44 3.14 6.10 -2.45
CA VAL A 44 1.81 5.56 -2.80
C VAL A 44 1.06 5.12 -1.55
N GLY A 45 1.74 4.38 -0.64
CA GLY A 45 1.14 3.94 0.62
C GLY A 45 0.67 5.11 1.50
N ARG A 46 1.46 6.19 1.58
CA ARG A 46 1.08 7.41 2.33
C ARG A 46 -0.10 8.14 1.70
N ASP A 47 -0.18 8.20 0.37
CA ASP A 47 -1.27 8.85 -0.33
C ASP A 47 -2.60 8.12 -0.11
N LEU A 48 -2.60 6.78 -0.17
CA LEU A 48 -3.75 5.94 0.16
C LEU A 48 -4.19 6.11 1.61
N ALA A 49 -3.24 6.10 2.56
CA ALA A 49 -3.55 6.31 3.97
C ALA A 49 -4.16 7.69 4.24
N SER A 50 -3.62 8.73 3.58
CA SER A 50 -4.15 10.10 3.68
C SER A 50 -5.57 10.21 3.09
N ALA A 51 -5.84 9.52 1.98
CA ALA A 51 -7.18 9.48 1.39
C ALA A 51 -8.19 8.81 2.34
N LEU A 52 -7.80 7.70 2.97
CA LEU A 52 -8.62 6.99 3.95
C LEU A 52 -8.89 7.84 5.20
N GLU A 53 -7.89 8.53 5.73
CA GLU A 53 -8.03 9.44 6.88
C GLU A 53 -8.95 10.63 6.54
N LEU A 54 -8.79 11.21 5.34
CA LEU A 54 -9.64 12.31 4.89
C LEU A 54 -11.10 11.87 4.72
N ALA A 55 -11.33 10.67 4.18
CA ALA A 55 -12.67 10.09 4.07
C ALA A 55 -13.31 9.88 5.45
N GLN A 56 -12.56 9.37 6.43
CA GLN A 56 -13.07 9.14 7.79
C GLN A 56 -13.47 10.42 8.51
N ARG A 57 -12.81 11.53 8.21
CA ARG A 57 -13.09 12.85 8.82
C ARG A 57 -14.15 13.66 8.07
N SER A 58 -14.52 13.23 6.88
CA SER A 58 -15.43 13.97 6.00
C SER A 58 -16.82 13.35 6.01
N GLY A 59 -17.85 14.18 6.18
CA GLY A 59 -19.23 13.74 5.95
C GLY A 59 -19.49 13.48 4.46
N PRO A 60 -20.54 12.71 4.12
CA PRO A 60 -20.98 12.53 2.74
C PRO A 60 -21.32 13.90 2.10
N ASN A 61 -21.17 14.01 0.78
CA ASN A 61 -21.46 15.23 0.00
C ASN A 61 -20.66 16.49 0.40
N THR A 62 -19.49 16.32 1.04
CA THR A 62 -18.58 17.43 1.37
C THR A 62 -17.43 17.53 0.36
N ILE A 63 -16.80 18.71 0.28
CA ILE A 63 -15.55 18.90 -0.49
C ILE A 63 -14.47 17.91 -0.02
N GLY A 64 -14.41 17.63 1.29
CA GLY A 64 -13.49 16.64 1.85
C GLY A 64 -13.73 15.23 1.34
N ALA A 65 -14.99 14.81 1.21
CA ALA A 65 -15.33 13.52 0.62
C ALA A 65 -14.93 13.42 -0.85
N SER A 66 -15.18 14.46 -1.66
CA SER A 66 -14.73 14.51 -3.05
C SER A 66 -13.19 14.48 -3.18
N ALA A 67 -12.49 15.21 -2.30
CA ALA A 67 -11.03 15.22 -2.27
C ALA A 67 -10.43 13.87 -1.85
N ALA A 68 -11.06 13.18 -0.88
CA ALA A 68 -10.65 11.83 -0.48
C ALA A 68 -10.77 10.85 -1.64
N TRP A 69 -11.88 10.89 -2.37
CA TRP A 69 -12.10 10.09 -3.58
C TRP A 69 -11.03 10.33 -4.63
N LYS A 70 -10.82 11.59 -5.02
CA LYS A 70 -9.81 11.95 -6.02
C LYS A 70 -8.42 11.45 -5.60
N ARG A 71 -8.06 11.63 -4.32
CA ARG A 71 -6.77 11.17 -3.81
C ARG A 71 -6.63 9.65 -3.83
N ALA A 72 -7.69 8.91 -3.49
CA ALA A 72 -7.70 7.45 -3.53
C ALA A 72 -7.53 6.94 -4.97
N GLU A 73 -8.23 7.53 -5.95
CA GLU A 73 -8.13 7.15 -7.36
C GLU A 73 -6.73 7.42 -7.92
N GLU A 74 -6.20 8.61 -7.71
CA GLU A 74 -4.86 8.97 -8.15
C GLU A 74 -3.79 8.06 -7.53
N ALA A 75 -3.93 7.72 -6.25
CA ALA A 75 -3.01 6.82 -5.57
C ALA A 75 -3.17 5.37 -6.06
N ALA A 76 -4.39 4.94 -6.38
CA ALA A 76 -4.65 3.62 -6.95
C ALA A 76 -4.05 3.48 -8.35
N LEU A 77 -4.15 4.51 -9.20
CA LEU A 77 -3.49 4.54 -10.50
C LEU A 77 -1.97 4.40 -10.34
N ARG A 78 -1.36 5.20 -9.46
CA ARG A 78 0.08 5.09 -9.16
C ARG A 78 0.48 3.75 -8.55
N ALA A 79 -0.41 3.07 -7.83
CA ALA A 79 -0.16 1.72 -7.34
C ALA A 79 -0.12 0.71 -8.49
N GLY A 80 -0.99 0.87 -9.50
CA GLY A 80 -0.96 0.09 -10.73
C GLY A 80 0.37 0.25 -11.48
N ASP A 81 0.93 1.46 -11.52
CA ASP A 81 2.23 1.73 -12.17
C ASP A 81 3.44 1.09 -11.45
N LEU A 82 3.27 0.55 -10.24
CA LEU A 82 4.34 -0.13 -9.50
C LEU A 82 4.50 -1.61 -9.90
N VAL A 83 3.56 -2.16 -10.66
CA VAL A 83 3.56 -3.57 -11.09
C VAL A 83 3.34 -3.67 -12.59
N ASP A 84 3.87 -4.72 -13.19
CA ASP A 84 3.61 -5.11 -14.56
C ASP A 84 3.25 -6.60 -14.65
N ALA A 85 3.02 -7.09 -15.87
CA ALA A 85 2.67 -8.49 -16.12
C ALA A 85 3.75 -9.50 -15.71
N LEU A 86 4.99 -9.05 -15.44
CA LEU A 86 6.12 -9.89 -15.09
C LEU A 86 6.51 -9.78 -13.61
N THR A 87 5.84 -8.91 -12.85
CA THR A 87 6.13 -8.70 -11.44
C THR A 87 5.76 -9.97 -10.66
N PRO A 88 6.72 -10.66 -10.02
CA PRO A 88 6.46 -11.93 -9.38
C PRO A 88 5.60 -11.75 -8.13
N ALA A 89 4.52 -12.53 -8.02
CA ALA A 89 3.64 -12.49 -6.85
C ALA A 89 4.24 -13.20 -5.63
N GLU A 90 5.12 -14.19 -5.83
CA GLU A 90 5.68 -15.01 -4.75
C GLU A 90 6.36 -14.16 -3.64
N PRO A 91 7.27 -13.21 -3.94
CA PRO A 91 7.88 -12.35 -2.92
C PRO A 91 6.86 -11.55 -2.10
N LEU A 92 5.77 -11.10 -2.71
CA LEU A 92 4.70 -10.36 -2.04
C LEU A 92 3.94 -11.28 -1.07
N MET A 93 3.67 -12.52 -1.48
CA MET A 93 3.02 -13.52 -0.63
C MET A 93 3.90 -13.89 0.57
N HIS A 94 5.20 -14.07 0.37
CA HIS A 94 6.13 -14.31 1.47
C HIS A 94 6.18 -13.13 2.45
N ALA A 95 6.22 -11.90 1.94
CA ALA A 95 6.19 -10.70 2.76
C ALA A 95 4.90 -10.58 3.57
N ALA A 96 3.74 -10.83 2.95
CA ALA A 96 2.45 -10.83 3.62
C ALA A 96 2.37 -11.92 4.71
N ARG A 97 2.80 -13.14 4.41
CA ARG A 97 2.87 -14.25 5.36
C ARG A 97 3.78 -13.94 6.54
N ALA A 98 4.95 -13.35 6.30
CA ALA A 98 5.89 -12.99 7.37
C ALA A 98 5.27 -12.00 8.36
N ARG A 99 4.47 -11.04 7.86
CA ARG A 99 3.72 -10.09 8.70
C ARG A 99 2.65 -10.78 9.55
N ILE A 100 1.89 -11.71 8.97
CA ILE A 100 0.88 -12.50 9.70
C ILE A 100 1.55 -13.33 10.80
N ALA A 101 2.69 -13.94 10.49
CA ALA A 101 3.45 -14.76 11.43
C ALA A 101 4.18 -13.96 12.54
N GLY A 102 4.06 -12.63 12.56
CA GLY A 102 4.69 -11.76 13.56
C GLY A 102 6.23 -11.71 13.49
N LYS A 103 6.84 -12.27 12.44
CA LYS A 103 8.31 -12.32 12.31
C LYS A 103 8.82 -11.10 11.57
N ALA A 104 9.38 -10.16 12.33
CA ALA A 104 10.44 -9.31 11.82
C ALA A 104 11.52 -10.22 11.21
N VAL A 105 11.70 -10.13 9.89
CA VAL A 105 12.76 -10.83 9.15
C VAL A 105 14.10 -10.28 9.63
N GLY A 106 14.64 -10.85 10.70
CA GLY A 106 15.87 -10.37 11.34
C GLY A 106 16.72 -11.44 12.04
N GLU A 107 16.16 -12.59 12.43
CA GLU A 107 16.91 -13.55 13.27
C GLU A 107 17.33 -14.86 12.58
N GLY A 108 16.93 -15.09 11.32
CA GLY A 108 17.15 -16.37 10.64
C GLY A 108 18.58 -16.63 10.14
N LYS A 109 19.41 -15.60 9.94
CA LYS A 109 20.75 -15.76 9.31
C LYS A 109 21.92 -15.86 10.28
N LYS A 110 21.75 -15.63 11.59
CA LYS A 110 22.89 -15.70 12.55
C LYS A 110 23.16 -17.09 13.15
N LYS A 111 22.29 -18.08 12.98
CA LYS A 111 22.47 -19.41 13.60
C LYS A 111 23.00 -20.51 12.66
N ALA A 112 23.21 -20.23 11.37
CA ALA A 112 23.66 -21.23 10.40
C ALA A 112 25.18 -21.22 10.12
N SER A 113 25.95 -20.32 10.72
CA SER A 113 27.41 -20.20 10.48
C SER A 113 28.28 -20.53 11.70
N ALA A 114 27.71 -21.15 12.73
CA ALA A 114 28.44 -21.54 13.94
C ALA A 114 27.99 -22.92 14.41
N ARG A 115 28.17 -23.95 13.57
CA ARG A 115 28.31 -25.35 13.97
C ARG A 115 29.15 -26.08 12.94
#